data_AF-A0A5J5HY22-F1
#
_entry.id   AF-A0A5J5HY22-F1
#
_cell.length_a   1.000
_cell.length_b   1.000
_cell.length_c   1.000
_cell.angle_alpha   90.00
_cell.angle_beta   90.00
_cell.angle_gamma   90.00
#
_symmetry.space_group_name_H-M   'P 1'
#
loop_
_entity.id
_entity.type
_entity.pdbx_description
1 polymer ?
#
loop_
_entity_poly.entity_id
_entity_poly.type
_entity_poly.pdbx_seq_one_letter_code
_entity_poly.pdbx_strand_id
1 'polypeptide(L)'
;MRMRARRAAMDFSGRSRMMRKAPKSYAAIYDAIFSRIAQGQYRPIHRIGITTLAQSLGVSTTPVREALRQLAGRDLVVERHREGFYLAPLNARAIISLYTAHELWMDRALQLHPASGYRAGRPRSLWRLFDNRASTTGDAAIISIRRYVDDRLAVLRRHEATILADMGERAQLFADALTRDDLAMARDISHAFHARCRNAAGQLANAFEGQGNVPRI
;
A
#
# COMPACT_ATOMS: atom_id res chain seq x y z
N MET A 1 -57.77 10.92 42.55
CA MET A 1 -57.04 11.55 43.68
C MET A 1 -56.02 10.56 44.22
N ARG A 2 -54.80 11.03 44.47
CA ARG A 2 -53.53 10.28 44.54
C ARG A 2 -53.29 9.52 45.87
N MET A 3 -52.22 8.71 45.84
CA MET A 3 -51.38 8.24 46.96
C MET A 3 -51.85 6.96 47.67
N ARG A 4 -51.02 5.98 48.04
CA ARG A 4 -49.56 5.84 48.08
C ARG A 4 -49.27 4.34 48.27
N ALA A 5 -48.40 3.74 47.47
CA ALA A 5 -47.77 2.46 47.80
C ALA A 5 -46.27 2.57 47.49
N ARG A 6 -45.47 2.62 48.55
CA ARG A 6 -44.00 2.60 48.52
C ARG A 6 -43.56 1.20 48.05
N ARG A 7 -42.83 1.13 46.94
CA ARG A 7 -42.12 -0.08 46.50
C ARG A 7 -40.63 0.11 46.74
N ALA A 8 -40.04 -0.91 47.35
CA ALA A 8 -38.63 -1.02 47.71
C ALA A 8 -37.72 -0.77 46.51
N ALA A 9 -36.69 0.05 46.72
CA ALA A 9 -35.58 0.22 45.79
C ALA A 9 -34.71 -1.03 45.87
N MET A 10 -34.77 -1.87 44.84
CA MET A 10 -33.81 -2.94 44.59
C MET A 10 -32.54 -2.35 44.01
N ASP A 11 -31.45 -2.73 44.66
CA ASP A 11 -30.07 -2.50 44.30
C ASP A 11 -29.76 -3.19 42.95
N PHE A 12 -29.39 -2.41 41.94
CA PHE A 12 -28.82 -2.92 40.68
C PHE A 12 -27.48 -2.23 40.45
N SER A 13 -26.49 -2.69 41.22
CA SER A 13 -25.09 -2.84 40.85
C SER A 13 -24.83 -2.50 39.38
N GLY A 14 -24.16 -1.37 39.16
CA GLY A 14 -23.61 -0.97 37.89
C GLY A 14 -22.71 -2.05 37.31
N ARG A 15 -23.26 -2.86 36.39
CA ARG A 15 -22.45 -3.54 35.40
C ARG A 15 -21.99 -2.49 34.42
N SER A 16 -20.81 -1.92 34.67
CA SER A 16 -20.00 -1.29 33.64
C SER A 16 -20.04 -2.19 32.42
N ARG A 17 -20.80 -1.77 31.41
CA ARG A 17 -20.81 -2.36 30.09
C ARG A 17 -19.41 -2.12 29.54
N MET A 18 -18.47 -3.02 29.84
CA MET A 18 -17.19 -3.12 29.15
C MET A 18 -17.53 -3.02 27.67
N MET A 19 -17.13 -1.91 27.04
CA MET A 19 -17.16 -1.82 25.59
C MET A 19 -16.22 -2.90 25.08
N ARG A 20 -16.76 -4.09 24.77
CA ARG A 20 -16.04 -5.08 23.98
C ARG A 20 -15.70 -4.38 22.67
N LYS A 21 -14.42 -4.01 22.52
CA LYS A 21 -13.87 -3.47 21.29
C LYS A 21 -14.33 -4.39 20.16
N ALA A 22 -15.06 -3.84 19.18
CA ALA A 22 -15.60 -4.63 18.08
C ALA A 22 -14.46 -5.46 17.44
N PRO A 23 -14.71 -6.74 17.07
CA PRO A 23 -13.68 -7.56 16.45
C PRO A 23 -13.17 -6.85 15.20
N LYS A 24 -11.85 -6.77 15.04
CA LYS A 24 -11.26 -6.20 13.82
C LYS A 24 -11.72 -7.01 12.62
N SER A 25 -12.21 -6.34 11.58
CA SER A 25 -12.59 -7.00 10.33
C SER A 25 -11.35 -7.60 9.66
N TYR A 26 -11.54 -8.65 8.85
CA TYR A 26 -10.46 -9.25 8.06
C TYR A 26 -9.77 -8.22 7.16
N ALA A 27 -10.54 -7.31 6.55
CA ALA A 27 -10.01 -6.20 5.77
C ALA A 27 -9.10 -5.29 6.61
N ALA A 28 -9.52 -4.89 7.82
CA ALA A 28 -8.70 -4.06 8.69
C ALA A 28 -7.40 -4.77 9.14
N ILE A 29 -7.43 -6.09 9.28
CA ILE A 29 -6.23 -6.89 9.60
C ILE A 29 -5.29 -6.91 8.39
N TYR A 30 -5.82 -7.20 7.20
CA TYR A 30 -5.07 -7.16 5.94
C TYR A 30 -4.40 -5.79 5.74
N ASP A 31 -5.16 -4.71 5.82
CA ASP A 31 -4.68 -3.34 5.61
C ASP A 31 -3.61 -2.96 6.65
N ALA A 32 -3.78 -3.39 7.91
CA ALA A 32 -2.79 -3.15 8.95
C ALA A 32 -1.47 -3.87 8.66
N ILE A 33 -1.51 -5.12 8.16
CA ILE A 33 -0.29 -5.87 7.82
C ILE A 33 0.36 -5.28 6.57
N PHE A 34 -0.42 -4.98 5.53
CA PHE A 34 0.06 -4.33 4.32
C PHE A 34 0.72 -2.98 4.63
N SER A 35 0.10 -2.15 5.48
CA SER A 35 0.66 -0.87 5.91
C SER A 35 2.03 -1.03 6.58
N ARG A 36 2.21 -2.04 7.45
CA ARG A 36 3.52 -2.34 8.06
C ARG A 36 4.56 -2.79 7.03
N ILE A 37 4.15 -3.57 6.03
CA ILE A 37 4.99 -3.98 4.90
C ILE A 37 5.43 -2.75 4.08
N ALA A 38 4.50 -1.88 3.70
CA ALA A 38 4.78 -0.67 2.93
C ALA A 38 5.66 0.34 3.69
N GLN A 39 5.53 0.40 5.02
CA GLN A 39 6.42 1.20 5.88
C GLN A 39 7.83 0.57 6.02
N GLY A 40 8.04 -0.64 5.51
CA GLY A 40 9.30 -1.39 5.58
C GLY A 40 9.65 -1.83 7.00
N GLN A 41 8.65 -2.27 7.77
CA GLN A 41 8.84 -2.90 9.08
C GLN A 41 9.33 -4.37 8.97
N TYR A 42 9.33 -4.93 7.76
CA TYR A 42 9.81 -6.29 7.47
C TYR A 42 10.92 -6.24 6.42
N ARG A 43 11.78 -7.27 6.44
CA ARG A 43 12.84 -7.48 5.45
C ARG A 43 12.65 -8.84 4.76
N PRO A 44 13.05 -9.00 3.48
CA PRO A 44 12.93 -10.27 2.76
C PRO A 44 13.54 -11.48 3.49
N ILE A 45 14.68 -11.27 4.15
CA ILE A 45 15.41 -12.33 4.88
C ILE A 45 14.82 -12.66 6.26
N HIS A 46 13.92 -11.82 6.80
CA HIS A 46 13.38 -12.00 8.14
C HIS A 46 11.98 -12.61 8.08
N ARG A 47 11.79 -13.66 8.88
CA ARG A 47 10.49 -14.30 9.05
C ARG A 47 9.47 -13.33 9.66
N ILE A 48 8.27 -13.27 9.09
CA ILE A 48 7.14 -12.54 9.65
C ILE A 48 6.56 -13.33 10.83
N GLY A 49 6.72 -12.80 12.04
CA GLY A 49 6.24 -13.42 13.28
C GLY A 49 4.72 -13.35 13.44
N ILE A 50 4.02 -14.44 13.09
CA ILE A 50 2.54 -14.52 13.17
C ILE A 50 2.03 -14.27 14.59
N THR A 51 2.67 -14.85 15.61
CA THR A 51 2.27 -14.73 17.02
C THR A 51 2.41 -13.28 17.51
N THR A 52 3.56 -12.65 17.25
CA THR A 52 3.82 -11.24 17.57
C THR A 52 2.83 -10.32 16.86
N LEU A 53 2.55 -10.60 15.59
CA LEU A 53 1.60 -9.83 14.80
C LEU A 53 0.17 -9.93 15.37
N ALA A 54 -0.26 -11.15 15.70
CA ALA A 54 -1.56 -11.42 16.34
C ALA A 54 -1.71 -10.68 17.68
N GLN A 55 -0.70 -10.76 18.55
CA GLN A 55 -0.66 -10.03 19.82
C GLN A 55 -0.76 -8.51 19.60
N SER A 56 0.06 -7.95 18.71
CA SER A 56 0.06 -6.51 18.43
C SER A 56 -1.25 -6.01 17.82
N LEU A 57 -1.97 -6.88 17.11
CA LEU A 57 -3.26 -6.56 16.51
C LEU A 57 -4.44 -6.88 17.43
N GLY A 58 -4.24 -7.58 18.55
CA GLY A 58 -5.31 -7.99 19.47
C GLY A 58 -6.28 -8.99 18.84
N VAL A 59 -5.76 -9.90 18.01
CA VAL A 59 -6.54 -10.94 17.30
C VAL A 59 -5.86 -12.30 17.46
N SER A 60 -6.54 -13.40 17.11
CA SER A 60 -5.92 -14.73 17.08
C SER A 60 -4.98 -14.90 15.88
N THR A 61 -4.21 -15.98 15.86
CA THR A 61 -3.25 -16.27 14.77
C THR A 61 -3.92 -16.65 13.45
N THR A 62 -5.16 -17.16 13.48
CA THR A 62 -5.91 -17.59 12.29
C THR A 62 -6.16 -16.43 11.31
N PRO A 63 -6.80 -15.31 11.69
CA PRO A 63 -7.04 -14.21 10.76
C PRO A 63 -5.75 -13.53 10.27
N VAL A 64 -4.68 -13.59 11.06
CA VAL A 64 -3.36 -13.12 10.62
C VAL A 64 -2.80 -14.03 9.52
N ARG A 65 -2.90 -15.35 9.68
CA ARG A 65 -2.46 -16.31 8.66
C ARG A 65 -3.25 -16.14 7.36
N GLU A 66 -4.56 -15.96 7.45
CA GLU A 66 -5.40 -15.72 6.27
C GLU A 66 -5.04 -14.41 5.57
N ALA A 67 -4.79 -13.33 6.32
CA ALA A 67 -4.32 -12.09 5.73
C ALA A 67 -2.93 -12.24 5.06
N LEU A 68 -2.00 -13.00 5.67
CA LEU A 68 -0.70 -13.29 5.07
C LEU A 68 -0.80 -14.17 3.81
N ARG A 69 -1.73 -15.12 3.78
CA ARG A 69 -2.04 -15.91 2.57
C ARG A 69 -2.61 -15.06 1.45
N GLN A 70 -3.49 -14.12 1.77
CA GLN A 70 -3.99 -13.16 0.77
C GLN A 70 -2.88 -12.25 0.25
N LEU A 71 -1.95 -11.80 1.11
CA LEU A 71 -0.76 -11.06 0.70
C LEU A 71 0.18 -11.92 -0.16
N ALA A 72 0.26 -13.23 0.12
CA ALA A 72 1.02 -14.16 -0.70
C ALA A 72 0.40 -14.37 -2.09
N GLY A 73 -0.93 -14.42 -2.18
CA GLY A 73 -1.64 -14.39 -3.46
C GLY A 73 -1.45 -13.10 -4.28
N ARG A 74 -0.83 -12.06 -3.70
CA ARG A 74 -0.43 -10.82 -4.39
C ARG A 74 1.07 -10.65 -4.51
N ASP A 75 1.86 -11.71 -4.27
CA ASP A 75 3.32 -11.70 -4.32
C ASP A 75 4.01 -10.65 -3.43
N LEU A 76 3.34 -10.19 -2.37
CA LEU A 76 3.95 -9.32 -1.36
C LEU A 76 4.69 -10.13 -0.30
N VAL A 77 4.21 -11.34 -0.08
CA VAL A 77 4.70 -12.29 0.91
C VAL A 77 4.91 -13.63 0.22
N VAL A 78 5.85 -14.43 0.69
CA VAL A 78 6.01 -15.83 0.27
C VAL A 78 5.78 -16.75 1.47
N GLU A 79 4.95 -17.77 1.28
CA GLU A 79 4.79 -18.85 2.25
C GLU A 79 5.84 -19.93 1.96
N ARG A 80 6.67 -20.24 2.95
CA ARG A 80 7.66 -21.33 2.90
C ARG A 80 7.18 -22.46 3.78
N HIS A 81 7.19 -23.68 3.24
CA HIS A 81 6.68 -24.87 3.92
C HIS A 81 7.39 -25.05 5.27
N ARG A 82 6.62 -25.16 6.37
CA ARG A 82 7.08 -25.28 7.77
C ARG A 82 7.91 -24.11 8.33
N GLU A 83 8.41 -23.22 7.49
CA GLU A 83 9.18 -22.04 7.92
C GLU A 83 8.29 -20.83 8.20
N GLY A 84 7.15 -20.69 7.53
CA GLY A 84 6.21 -19.57 7.72
C GLY A 84 6.23 -18.56 6.58
N PHE A 85 6.04 -17.27 6.90
CA PHE A 85 5.88 -16.22 5.90
C PHE A 85 7.08 -15.28 5.88
N TYR A 86 7.48 -14.84 4.70
CA TYR A 86 8.58 -13.90 4.47
C TYR A 86 8.12 -12.82 3.50
N LEU A 87 8.72 -11.64 3.56
CA LEU A 87 8.48 -10.64 2.53
C LEU A 87 9.02 -11.14 1.18
N ALA A 88 8.26 -10.98 0.11
CA ALA A 88 8.70 -11.43 -1.20
C ALA A 88 9.93 -10.63 -1.67
N PRO A 89 10.99 -11.29 -2.17
CA PRO A 89 12.16 -10.58 -2.68
C PRO A 89 11.82 -9.78 -3.94
N LEU A 90 12.52 -8.67 -4.15
CA LEU A 90 12.41 -7.82 -5.33
C LEU A 90 13.81 -7.52 -5.86
N ASN A 91 14.21 -8.25 -6.90
CA ASN A 91 15.46 -7.98 -7.60
C ASN A 91 15.29 -6.86 -8.63
N ALA A 92 16.41 -6.33 -9.13
CA ALA A 92 16.41 -5.23 -10.10
C ALA A 92 15.59 -5.52 -11.36
N ARG A 93 15.60 -6.76 -11.85
CA ARG A 93 14.83 -7.16 -13.04
C ARG A 93 13.31 -7.04 -12.80
N ALA A 94 12.84 -7.56 -11.67
CA ALA A 94 11.43 -7.45 -11.27
C ALA A 94 11.02 -5.98 -11.09
N ILE A 95 11.88 -5.18 -10.46
CA ILE A 95 11.64 -3.75 -10.28
C ILE A 95 11.50 -3.04 -11.63
N ILE A 96 12.40 -3.31 -12.59
CA ILE A 96 12.31 -2.77 -13.95
C ILE A 96 10.96 -3.14 -14.58
N SER A 97 10.56 -4.40 -14.53
CA SER A 97 9.29 -4.87 -15.09
C SER A 97 8.08 -4.19 -14.44
N LEU A 98 8.08 -3.99 -13.11
CA LEU A 98 7.01 -3.31 -12.40
C LEU A 98 6.88 -1.84 -12.82
N TYR A 99 8.00 -1.10 -12.92
CA TYR A 99 7.95 0.29 -13.38
C TYR A 99 7.60 0.40 -14.87
N THR A 100 8.01 -0.54 -15.71
CA THR A 100 7.57 -0.60 -17.11
C THR A 100 6.05 -0.80 -17.19
N ALA A 101 5.51 -1.74 -16.41
CA ALA A 101 4.07 -1.99 -16.38
C ALA A 101 3.29 -0.77 -15.86
N HIS A 102 3.80 -0.12 -14.80
CA HIS A 102 3.19 1.10 -14.27
C HIS A 102 3.23 2.27 -15.26
N GLU A 103 4.34 2.44 -16.00
CA GLU A 103 4.45 3.47 -17.05
C GLU A 103 3.43 3.27 -18.17
N LEU A 104 3.34 2.07 -18.72
CA LEU A 104 2.37 1.72 -19.77
C LEU A 104 0.94 2.02 -19.35
N TRP A 105 0.63 1.70 -18.09
CA TRP A 105 -0.67 2.01 -17.50
C TRP A 105 -0.88 3.53 -17.36
N MET A 106 0.10 4.26 -16.85
CA MET A 106 0.01 5.71 -16.68
C MET A 106 -0.19 6.44 -18.00
N ASP A 107 0.47 6.00 -19.07
CA ASP A 107 0.26 6.55 -20.42
C ASP A 107 -1.18 6.33 -20.88
N ARG A 108 -1.71 5.12 -20.64
CA ARG A 108 -3.09 4.79 -20.98
C ARG A 108 -4.08 5.63 -20.17
N ALA A 109 -3.84 5.81 -18.88
CA ALA A 109 -4.68 6.62 -17.99
C ALA A 109 -4.71 8.09 -18.40
N LEU A 110 -3.56 8.65 -18.83
CA LEU A 110 -3.47 10.01 -19.35
C LEU A 110 -4.23 10.20 -20.67
N GLN A 111 -4.29 9.17 -21.52
CA GLN A 111 -5.07 9.22 -22.78
C GLN A 111 -6.57 9.06 -22.56
N LEU A 112 -6.99 8.23 -21.61
CA LEU A 112 -8.41 7.92 -21.37
C LEU A 112 -9.16 9.06 -20.68
N HIS A 113 -8.45 9.88 -19.92
CA HIS A 113 -9.05 10.90 -19.09
C HIS A 113 -8.39 12.24 -19.40
N PRO A 114 -9.05 13.17 -20.10
CA PRO A 114 -8.56 14.54 -20.19
C PRO A 114 -8.40 15.10 -18.76
N ALA A 115 -7.42 15.99 -18.54
CA ALA A 115 -7.24 16.59 -17.22
C ALA A 115 -8.36 17.58 -16.87
N SER A 116 -9.22 17.92 -17.83
CA SER A 116 -10.41 18.73 -17.65
C SER A 116 -11.24 18.28 -16.45
N GLY A 117 -11.23 19.08 -15.38
CA GLY A 117 -11.87 18.79 -14.09
C GLY A 117 -10.90 18.50 -12.93
N TYR A 118 -9.60 18.36 -13.20
CA TYR A 118 -8.58 18.31 -12.14
C TYR A 118 -8.52 19.65 -11.41
N ARG A 119 -8.89 19.66 -10.13
CA ARG A 119 -8.72 20.81 -9.25
C ARG A 119 -7.42 20.66 -8.48
N ALA A 120 -6.49 21.55 -8.74
CA ALA A 120 -5.21 21.61 -8.03
C ALA A 120 -5.45 21.76 -6.52
N GLY A 121 -5.03 20.76 -5.75
CA GLY A 121 -4.61 20.94 -4.37
C GLY A 121 -3.09 20.82 -4.30
N ARG A 122 -2.44 21.30 -3.23
CA ARG A 122 -1.00 21.07 -3.04
C ARG A 122 -0.72 19.57 -3.02
N PRO A 123 -0.01 19.01 -4.01
CA PRO A 123 0.13 17.56 -4.14
C PRO A 123 0.94 17.03 -2.97
N ARG A 124 0.40 16.04 -2.25
CA ARG A 124 1.11 15.40 -1.12
C ARG A 124 2.19 14.42 -1.59
N SER A 125 2.01 13.79 -2.75
CA SER A 125 2.98 12.90 -3.38
C SER A 125 2.64 12.65 -4.85
N LEU A 126 3.66 12.37 -5.67
CA LEU A 126 3.49 12.00 -7.09
C LEU A 126 2.64 10.73 -7.23
N TRP A 127 2.89 9.72 -6.39
CA TRP A 127 2.10 8.48 -6.35
C TRP A 127 0.61 8.71 -6.13
N ARG A 128 0.23 9.68 -5.29
CA ARG A 128 -1.19 9.99 -5.10
C ARG A 128 -1.82 10.57 -6.37
N LEU A 129 -1.06 11.33 -7.15
CA LEU A 129 -1.53 11.85 -8.43
C LEU A 129 -1.72 10.71 -9.44
N PHE A 130 -0.79 9.76 -9.48
CA PHE A 130 -0.92 8.54 -10.28
C PHE A 130 -2.13 7.70 -9.85
N ASP A 131 -2.27 7.40 -8.56
CA ASP A 131 -3.37 6.61 -8.00
C ASP A 131 -4.76 7.22 -8.33
N ASN A 132 -4.86 8.56 -8.28
CA ASN A 132 -6.08 9.30 -8.60
C ASN A 132 -6.41 9.23 -10.09
N ARG A 133 -5.41 9.43 -10.96
CA ARG A 133 -5.57 9.29 -12.42
C ARG A 133 -5.97 7.89 -12.84
N ALA A 134 -5.57 6.92 -12.04
CA ALA A 134 -5.77 5.53 -12.35
C ALA A 134 -7.10 4.94 -11.87
N SER A 135 -7.83 5.64 -11.01
CA SER A 135 -9.10 5.15 -10.43
C SER A 135 -10.34 5.45 -11.27
N THR A 136 -10.15 5.98 -12.49
CA THR A 136 -11.23 6.48 -13.36
C THR A 136 -11.68 5.48 -14.43
N THR A 137 -11.01 4.32 -14.56
CA THR A 137 -11.47 3.22 -15.42
C THR A 137 -12.50 2.33 -14.71
N GLY A 138 -13.54 1.91 -15.42
CA GLY A 138 -14.54 0.95 -14.93
C GLY A 138 -14.19 -0.53 -15.23
N ASP A 139 -13.08 -0.80 -15.91
CA ASP A 139 -12.68 -2.15 -16.32
C ASP A 139 -12.03 -2.93 -15.16
N ALA A 140 -12.67 -4.03 -14.76
CA ALA A 140 -12.21 -4.87 -13.66
C ALA A 140 -10.84 -5.53 -13.89
N ALA A 141 -10.50 -5.88 -15.13
CA ALA A 141 -9.21 -6.50 -15.46
C ALA A 141 -8.08 -5.47 -15.33
N ILE A 142 -8.31 -4.24 -15.79
CA ILE A 142 -7.34 -3.16 -15.67
C ILE A 142 -7.14 -2.79 -14.19
N ILE A 143 -8.23 -2.69 -13.43
CA ILE A 143 -8.17 -2.40 -11.98
C ILE A 143 -7.33 -3.46 -11.25
N SER A 144 -7.44 -4.74 -11.61
CA SER A 144 -6.70 -5.82 -10.93
C SER A 144 -5.21 -5.79 -11.25
N ILE A 145 -4.83 -5.61 -12.52
CA ILE A 145 -3.43 -5.46 -12.96
C ILE A 145 -2.79 -4.26 -12.28
N ARG A 146 -3.48 -3.11 -12.29
CA ARG A 146 -3.02 -1.91 -11.59
C ARG A 146 -2.77 -2.18 -10.11
N ARG A 147 -3.77 -2.73 -9.41
CA ARG A 147 -3.66 -2.99 -7.98
C ARG A 147 -2.47 -3.89 -7.67
N TYR A 148 -2.23 -4.92 -8.49
CA TYR A 148 -1.07 -5.79 -8.35
C TYR A 148 0.25 -5.00 -8.46
N VAL A 149 0.39 -4.17 -9.49
CA VAL A 149 1.61 -3.35 -9.69
C VAL A 149 1.79 -2.33 -8.57
N ASP A 150 0.73 -1.62 -8.20
CA ASP A 150 0.76 -0.61 -7.14
C ASP A 150 1.13 -1.21 -5.78
N ASP A 151 0.54 -2.36 -5.44
CA ASP A 151 0.84 -3.11 -4.22
C ASP A 151 2.33 -3.50 -4.19
N ARG A 152 2.85 -4.06 -5.29
CA ARG A 152 4.26 -4.48 -5.41
C ARG A 152 5.24 -3.30 -5.39
N LEU A 153 4.86 -2.14 -5.91
CA LEU A 153 5.67 -0.93 -5.86
C LEU A 153 5.56 -0.19 -4.51
N ALA A 154 4.48 -0.39 -3.74
CA ALA A 154 4.26 0.27 -2.46
C ALA A 154 5.43 0.09 -1.48
N VAL A 155 6.07 -1.08 -1.49
CA VAL A 155 7.23 -1.39 -0.63
C VAL A 155 8.49 -0.62 -1.02
N LEU A 156 8.58 -0.14 -2.26
CA LEU A 156 9.71 0.63 -2.78
C LEU A 156 9.55 2.14 -2.56
N ARG A 157 8.32 2.64 -2.38
CA ARG A 157 8.01 4.09 -2.26
C ARG A 157 8.85 4.82 -1.21
N ARG A 158 9.18 4.18 -0.08
CA ARG A 158 10.07 4.76 0.95
C ARG A 158 11.51 4.92 0.46
N HIS A 159 11.99 3.97 -0.33
CA HIS A 159 13.35 3.96 -0.87
C HIS A 159 13.48 4.96 -2.01
N GLU A 160 12.44 5.09 -2.84
CA GLU A 160 12.35 6.14 -3.85
C GLU A 160 12.52 7.53 -3.24
N ALA A 161 11.84 7.85 -2.14
CA ALA A 161 11.96 9.16 -1.49
C ALA A 161 13.39 9.48 -1.01
N THR A 162 14.21 8.44 -0.78
CA THR A 162 15.62 8.59 -0.35
C THR A 162 16.59 8.58 -1.54
N ILE A 163 16.34 7.75 -2.55
CA ILE A 163 17.24 7.50 -3.69
C ILE A 163 16.97 8.47 -4.85
N LEU A 164 15.69 8.74 -5.09
CA LEU A 164 15.21 9.61 -6.16
C LEU A 164 14.99 11.00 -5.53
N ALA A 165 15.97 11.88 -5.71
CA ALA A 165 15.82 13.28 -5.32
C ALA A 165 14.58 13.93 -6.01
N ASP A 166 14.12 15.04 -5.43
CA ASP A 166 13.15 15.96 -6.05
C ASP A 166 11.75 15.38 -6.31
N MET A 167 11.35 14.34 -5.56
CA MET A 167 10.01 13.74 -5.67
C MET A 167 8.88 14.75 -5.44
N GLY A 168 9.09 15.73 -4.54
CA GLY A 168 8.13 16.79 -4.26
C GLY A 168 7.99 17.79 -5.41
N GLU A 169 9.11 18.24 -5.98
CA GLU A 169 9.13 19.12 -7.15
C GLU A 169 8.46 18.45 -8.34
N ARG A 170 8.77 17.17 -8.59
CA ARG A 170 8.16 16.40 -9.66
C ARG A 170 6.65 16.25 -9.50
N ALA A 171 6.19 16.03 -8.27
CA ALA A 171 4.76 16.00 -7.98
C ALA A 171 4.09 17.34 -8.31
N GLN A 172 4.75 18.46 -8.03
CA GLN A 172 4.26 19.80 -8.37
C GLN A 172 4.21 20.00 -9.89
N LEU A 173 5.29 19.71 -10.61
CA LEU A 173 5.35 19.82 -12.07
C LEU A 173 4.25 18.99 -12.74
N PHE A 174 4.04 17.76 -12.27
CA PHE A 174 2.99 16.90 -12.80
C PHE A 174 1.60 17.49 -12.53
N ALA A 175 1.33 17.96 -11.30
CA ALA A 175 0.06 18.59 -10.95
C ALA A 175 -0.21 19.86 -11.77
N ASP A 176 0.81 20.68 -12.01
CA ASP A 176 0.71 21.90 -12.82
C ASP A 176 0.39 21.57 -14.28
N ALA A 177 1.05 20.56 -14.86
CA ALA A 177 0.75 20.05 -16.20
C ALA A 177 -0.71 19.58 -16.30
N LEU A 178 -1.19 18.81 -15.31
CA LEU A 178 -2.60 18.40 -15.27
C LEU A 178 -3.56 19.59 -15.14
N THR A 179 -3.22 20.59 -14.33
CA THR A 179 -4.08 21.77 -14.12
C THR A 179 -4.23 22.59 -15.41
N ARG A 180 -3.19 22.61 -16.24
CA ARG A 180 -3.18 23.29 -17.55
C ARG A 180 -3.70 22.43 -18.70
N ASP A 181 -4.16 21.21 -18.41
CA ASP A 181 -4.53 20.19 -19.40
C ASP A 181 -3.40 19.86 -20.42
N ASP A 182 -2.15 20.08 -20.02
CA ASP A 182 -0.97 19.76 -20.83
C ASP A 182 -0.59 18.28 -20.62
N LEU A 183 -1.32 17.41 -21.33
CA LEU A 183 -1.12 15.96 -21.26
C LEU A 183 0.21 15.51 -21.85
N ALA A 184 0.82 16.30 -22.76
CA ALA A 184 2.14 16.01 -23.31
C ALA A 184 3.21 16.18 -22.23
N MET A 185 3.21 17.33 -21.55
CA MET A 185 4.11 17.59 -20.42
C MET A 185 3.90 16.58 -19.28
N ALA A 186 2.65 16.26 -18.96
CA ALA A 186 2.35 15.25 -17.93
C ALA A 186 2.94 13.87 -18.29
N ARG A 187 2.83 13.48 -19.56
CA ARG A 187 3.41 12.24 -20.08
C ARG A 187 4.94 12.27 -19.98
N ASP A 188 5.58 13.35 -20.39
CA ASP A 188 7.05 13.48 -20.32
C ASP A 188 7.58 13.39 -18.88
N ILE A 189 6.88 14.03 -17.93
CA ILE A 189 7.21 13.95 -16.50
C ILE A 189 7.04 12.51 -15.98
N SER A 190 5.97 11.83 -16.40
CA SER A 190 5.75 10.41 -16.08
C SER A 190 6.88 9.55 -16.64
N HIS A 191 7.22 9.66 -17.92
CA HIS A 191 8.31 8.89 -18.53
C HIS A 191 9.66 9.13 -17.85
N ALA A 192 10.00 10.40 -17.58
CA ALA A 192 11.24 10.75 -16.88
C ALA A 192 11.30 10.18 -15.46
N PHE A 193 10.15 9.99 -14.80
CA PHE A 193 10.08 9.25 -13.53
C PHE A 193 10.35 7.78 -13.69
N HIS A 194 9.61 7.10 -14.56
CA HIS A 194 9.77 5.67 -14.76
C HIS A 194 11.16 5.29 -15.26
N ALA A 195 11.73 6.07 -16.19
CA ALA A 195 13.10 5.87 -16.66
C ALA A 195 14.12 5.99 -15.52
N ARG A 196 13.98 7.00 -14.65
CA ARG A 196 14.87 7.16 -13.49
C ARG A 196 14.74 5.99 -12.50
N CYS A 197 13.52 5.54 -12.24
CA CYS A 197 13.27 4.37 -11.39
C CYS A 197 13.91 3.09 -11.97
N ARG A 198 13.78 2.86 -13.28
CA ARG A 198 14.43 1.72 -13.96
C ARG A 198 15.95 1.80 -13.89
N ASN A 199 16.52 2.97 -14.12
CA ASN A 199 17.97 3.19 -14.02
C ASN A 199 18.49 3.00 -12.58
N ALA A 200 17.67 3.33 -11.58
CA ALA A 200 17.98 3.14 -10.17
C ALA A 200 17.58 1.74 -9.62
N ALA A 201 17.09 0.82 -10.45
CA ALA A 201 16.52 -0.45 -9.99
C ALA A 201 17.49 -1.29 -9.15
N GLY A 202 18.79 -1.27 -9.47
CA GLY A 202 19.82 -1.94 -8.65
C GLY A 202 19.95 -1.33 -7.25
N GLN A 203 19.93 0.01 -7.15
CA GLN A 203 19.98 0.71 -5.87
C GLN A 203 18.71 0.47 -5.04
N LEU A 204 17.55 0.49 -5.70
CA LEU A 204 16.25 0.19 -5.08
C LEU A 204 16.20 -1.25 -4.54
N ALA A 205 16.67 -2.24 -5.31
CA ALA A 205 16.77 -3.62 -4.87
C ALA A 205 17.68 -3.76 -3.64
N ASN A 206 18.88 -3.19 -3.69
CA ASN A 206 19.83 -3.23 -2.58
C ASN A 206 19.29 -2.55 -1.32
N ALA A 207 18.58 -1.43 -1.47
CA ALA A 207 17.96 -0.73 -0.35
C ALA A 207 16.78 -1.50 0.25
N PHE A 208 16.01 -2.21 -0.59
CA PHE A 208 14.89 -3.06 -0.18
C PHE A 208 15.34 -4.33 0.55
N GLU A 209 16.35 -5.02 0.03
CA GLU A 209 16.95 -6.18 0.71
C GLU A 209 17.67 -5.77 2.00
N GLY A 210 18.26 -4.57 2.01
CA GLY A 210 18.88 -3.92 3.15
C GLY A 210 20.24 -4.51 3.47
N GLN A 211 21.32 -4.02 2.81
CA GLN A 211 22.74 -4.35 3.04
C GLN A 211 22.97 -5.73 3.70
N GLY A 212 22.77 -6.78 2.93
CA GLY A 212 23.06 -8.15 3.32
C GLY A 212 23.06 -9.01 2.07
N ASN A 213 24.25 -9.39 1.62
CA ASN A 213 24.49 -10.29 0.50
C ASN A 213 23.61 -11.55 0.63
N VAL A 214 22.63 -11.74 -0.26
CA VAL A 214 21.81 -12.96 -0.32
C VAL A 214 22.37 -13.86 -1.43
N PRO A 215 22.59 -15.17 -1.18
CA PRO A 215 23.02 -16.10 -2.21
C PRO A 215 21.94 -16.20 -3.29
N ARG A 216 22.36 -16.22 -4.55
CA ARG A 216 21.48 -16.57 -5.67
C ARG A 216 20.97 -18.00 -5.44
N ILE A 217 19.65 -18.14 -5.35
CA ILE A 217 18.96 -19.44 -5.45
C ILE A 217 18.86 -19.80 -6.93
#